data_AF-A0A7C3B498-F1
#
_entry.id   AF-A0A7C3B498-F1
#
_cell.length_a   1.000
_cell.length_b   1.000
_cell.length_c   1.000
_cell.angle_alpha   90.00
_cell.angle_beta   90.00
_cell.angle_gamma   90.00
#
_symmetry.space_group_name_H-M   'P 1'
#
loop_
_entity.id
_entity.type
_entity.pdbx_description
1 polymer ?
#
loop_
_entity_poly.entity_id
_entity_poly.type
_entity_poly.pdbx_seq_one_letter_code
_entity_poly.pdbx_strand_id
1 'polypeptide(L)'
;MEAGKKITRRKFLTLTGALGASVDVKLAKEVVGISSYDAIVLGSAIYMSNIISDAAKFLEKFQADLKDKPTAYFIVCLTMKEDTNVNRETVSSWLQPARDLVQPVGEGLFAGVLDFNKLSPLYHLIMKGMKETEGDYRDWGAIRAWTSEIQPALIYHD
;
A
#
# COMPACT_ATOMS: atom_id res chain seq x y z
N MET A 1 -1.47 -23.91 -9.26
CA MET A 1 -2.11 -23.09 -10.33
C MET A 1 -1.62 -21.66 -10.17
N GLU A 2 -0.55 -21.31 -10.89
CA GLU A 2 0.19 -20.06 -10.72
C GLU A 2 -0.16 -19.11 -11.87
N ALA A 3 -1.37 -18.54 -11.81
CA ALA A 3 -1.87 -17.59 -12.80
C ALA A 3 -1.90 -16.18 -12.19
N GLY A 4 -0.80 -15.43 -12.35
CA GLY A 4 -0.74 -14.05 -11.85
C GLY A 4 0.54 -13.25 -12.11
N LYS A 5 1.56 -13.83 -12.76
CA LYS A 5 2.88 -13.20 -12.96
C LYS A 5 2.94 -12.08 -14.03
N LYS A 6 1.81 -11.47 -14.41
CA LYS A 6 1.77 -10.34 -15.35
C LYS A 6 1.00 -9.15 -14.76
N ILE A 7 1.46 -8.64 -13.61
CA ILE A 7 1.14 -7.26 -13.22
C ILE A 7 2.34 -6.42 -13.62
N THR A 8 2.18 -5.80 -14.78
CA THR A 8 2.87 -4.65 -15.33
C THR A 8 3.67 -3.87 -14.30
N ARG A 9 4.98 -3.73 -14.55
CA ARG A 9 5.95 -2.89 -13.83
C ARG A 9 5.27 -1.60 -13.33
N ARG A 10 4.93 -1.54 -12.04
CA ARG A 10 4.39 -0.31 -11.45
C ARG A 10 5.55 0.64 -11.23
N LYS A 11 5.65 1.67 -12.07
CA LYS A 11 6.42 2.89 -11.79
C LYS A 11 5.81 3.52 -10.53
N PHE A 12 6.60 3.65 -9.47
CA PHE A 12 6.21 4.43 -8.31
C PHE A 12 6.65 5.87 -8.49
N LEU A 13 5.77 6.78 -8.09
CA LEU A 13 5.97 8.22 -8.10
C LEU A 13 6.98 8.57 -6.98
N THR A 14 8.09 9.21 -7.35
CA THR A 14 9.01 9.84 -6.41
C THR A 14 8.26 10.98 -5.70
N LEU A 15 7.89 10.79 -4.43
CA LEU A 15 7.62 11.91 -3.54
C LEU A 15 8.97 12.32 -2.97
N THR A 16 9.63 13.30 -3.60
CA THR A 16 10.68 14.06 -2.93
C THR A 16 10.01 14.74 -1.74
N GLY A 17 10.32 14.24 -0.54
CA GLY A 17 9.69 14.66 0.69
C GLY A 17 9.88 16.16 0.91
N ALA A 18 8.78 16.85 1.21
CA ALA A 18 8.74 18.30 1.44
C ALA A 18 9.60 18.78 2.64
N LEU A 19 10.33 17.89 3.33
CA LEU A 19 10.94 18.16 4.64
C LEU A 19 12.24 17.36 4.91
N GLY A 20 13.03 17.00 3.88
CA GLY A 20 14.45 16.63 4.05
C GLY A 20 14.82 15.16 4.29
N ALA A 21 13.87 14.22 4.20
CA ALA A 21 14.18 12.78 4.24
C ALA A 21 14.74 12.27 2.90
N SER A 22 15.78 11.44 2.93
CA SER A 22 16.26 10.68 1.77
C SER A 22 15.42 9.41 1.61
N VAL A 23 14.79 9.23 0.45
CA VAL A 23 13.81 8.15 0.21
C VAL A 23 14.23 7.30 -0.97
N ASP A 24 14.36 6.00 -0.72
CA ASP A 24 14.47 4.96 -1.75
C ASP A 24 13.10 4.33 -2.01
N VAL A 25 12.74 4.17 -3.28
CA VAL A 25 11.51 3.50 -3.68
C VAL A 25 11.84 2.21 -4.41
N LYS A 26 11.48 1.07 -3.81
CA LYS A 26 11.79 -0.28 -4.33
C LYS A 26 10.55 -1.16 -4.31
N LEU A 27 10.47 -2.11 -5.25
CA LEU A 27 9.47 -3.16 -5.17
C LEU A 27 9.77 -4.05 -3.96
N ALA A 28 8.76 -4.38 -3.16
CA ALA A 28 8.91 -5.19 -1.95
C ALA A 28 9.71 -6.50 -2.20
N LYS A 29 9.44 -7.18 -3.32
CA LYS A 29 10.15 -8.40 -3.74
C LYS A 29 11.63 -8.21 -4.13
N GLU A 30 12.05 -6.98 -4.43
CA GLU A 30 13.42 -6.64 -4.82
C GLU A 30 14.25 -6.18 -3.62
N VAL A 31 13.62 -5.98 -2.45
CA VAL A 31 14.33 -5.57 -1.23
C VAL A 31 15.08 -6.76 -0.63
N VAL A 32 16.40 -6.65 -0.62
CA VAL A 32 17.29 -7.67 -0.07
C VAL A 32 17.70 -7.42 1.38
N GLY A 33 17.60 -6.18 1.87
CA GLY A 33 17.88 -5.81 3.26
C GLY A 33 17.29 -4.44 3.60
N ILE A 34 17.02 -4.21 4.89
CA ILE A 34 16.40 -2.97 5.40
C ILE A 34 17.19 -2.28 6.52
N SER A 35 18.36 -2.82 6.90
CA SER A 35 19.14 -2.32 8.03
C SER A 35 19.59 -0.86 7.88
N SER A 36 19.82 -0.41 6.65
CA SER A 36 20.25 0.97 6.33
C SER A 36 19.14 2.02 6.33
N TYR A 37 17.88 1.62 6.60
CA TYR A 37 16.76 2.57 6.67
C TYR A 37 16.34 2.76 8.12
N ASP A 38 16.06 4.00 8.49
CA ASP A 38 15.57 4.34 9.82
C ASP A 38 14.08 3.98 9.97
N ALA A 39 13.31 4.11 8.89
CA ALA A 39 11.87 3.82 8.87
C ALA A 39 11.44 3.19 7.54
N ILE A 40 10.28 2.53 7.54
CA ILE A 40 9.72 1.84 6.37
C ILE A 40 8.30 2.35 6.11
N VAL A 41 7.99 2.61 4.83
CA VAL A 41 6.63 2.83 4.37
C VAL A 41 6.27 1.73 3.38
N LEU A 42 5.42 0.78 3.80
CA LEU A 42 5.02 -0.33 2.95
C LEU A 42 3.69 -0.02 2.25
N GLY A 43 3.77 0.10 0.93
CA GLY A 43 2.62 0.26 0.05
C GLY A 43 2.08 -1.05 -0.48
N SER A 44 0.77 -1.24 -0.44
CA SER A 44 0.13 -2.42 -1.04
C SER A 44 -1.20 -2.10 -1.70
N ALA A 45 -1.66 -2.99 -2.58
CA ALA A 45 -3.03 -3.00 -3.05
C ALA A 45 -3.80 -4.12 -2.35
N ILE A 46 -5.13 -3.97 -2.23
CA ILE A 46 -5.98 -5.08 -1.81
C ILE A 46 -6.49 -5.84 -3.03
N TYR A 47 -6.36 -7.16 -2.95
CA TYR A 47 -6.94 -8.09 -3.89
C TYR A 47 -7.60 -9.24 -3.13
N MET A 48 -8.88 -9.48 -3.39
CA MET A 48 -9.68 -10.49 -2.67
C MET A 48 -9.49 -10.39 -1.14
N SER A 49 -9.70 -9.19 -0.59
CA SER A 49 -9.63 -8.92 0.85
C SER A 49 -8.26 -9.17 1.51
N ASN A 50 -7.18 -9.21 0.73
CA ASN A 50 -5.81 -9.39 1.22
C ASN A 50 -4.85 -8.40 0.57
N ILE A 51 -3.80 -8.01 1.30
CA ILE A 51 -2.66 -7.32 0.69
C ILE A 51 -1.99 -8.23 -0.35
N ILE A 52 -1.37 -7.64 -1.38
CA ILE A 52 -0.65 -8.44 -2.37
C ILE A 52 0.47 -9.27 -1.72
N SER A 53 0.73 -10.45 -2.30
CA SER A 53 1.68 -11.42 -1.73
C SER A 53 3.09 -10.87 -1.54
N ASP A 54 3.55 -9.96 -2.39
CA ASP A 54 4.89 -9.38 -2.29
C ASP A 54 5.04 -8.50 -1.03
N ALA A 55 3.97 -7.81 -0.62
CA ALA A 55 3.94 -7.03 0.61
C ALA A 55 3.88 -7.94 1.84
N ALA A 56 3.04 -8.98 1.82
CA ALA A 56 2.97 -9.96 2.90
C ALA A 56 4.32 -10.67 3.12
N LYS A 57 4.96 -11.14 2.04
CA LYS A 57 6.29 -11.77 2.10
C LYS A 57 7.38 -10.83 2.58
N PHE A 58 7.27 -9.53 2.30
CA PHE A 58 8.21 -8.54 2.83
C PHE A 58 8.09 -8.45 4.35
N LEU A 59 6.87 -8.37 4.88
CA LEU A 59 6.62 -8.35 6.32
C LEU A 59 7.10 -9.64 6.99
N GLU A 60 6.80 -10.81 6.42
CA GLU A 60 7.27 -12.10 6.93
C GLU A 60 8.80 -12.17 6.93
N LYS A 61 9.44 -11.75 5.83
CA LYS A 61 10.91 -11.82 5.65
C LYS A 61 11.65 -10.95 6.64
N PHE A 62 11.17 -9.72 6.86
CA PHE A 62 11.85 -8.72 7.69
C PHE A 62 11.17 -8.52 9.04
N GLN A 63 10.29 -9.43 9.45
CA GLN A 63 9.45 -9.27 10.64
C GLN A 63 10.27 -8.90 11.89
N ALA A 64 11.39 -9.59 12.10
CA ALA A 64 12.27 -9.34 13.24
C ALA A 64 12.88 -7.93 13.19
N ASP A 65 13.45 -7.53 12.06
CA ASP A 65 14.08 -6.22 11.86
C ASP A 65 13.07 -5.06 11.92
N LEU A 66 11.82 -5.31 11.50
CA LEU A 66 10.75 -4.32 11.49
C LEU A 66 10.15 -4.06 12.87
N LYS A 67 10.35 -4.95 13.85
CA LYS A 67 9.87 -4.71 15.24
C LYS A 67 10.51 -3.47 15.87
N ASP A 68 11.74 -3.19 15.49
CA ASP A 68 12.54 -2.10 16.04
C ASP A 68 12.62 -0.89 15.07
N LYS A 69 11.77 -0.86 14.04
CA LYS A 69 11.75 0.21 13.03
C LYS A 69 10.33 0.75 12.83
N PRO A 70 10.12 2.07 12.94
CA PRO A 70 8.84 2.68 12.59
C PRO A 70 8.41 2.27 11.19
N THR A 71 7.26 1.63 11.12
CA THR A 71 6.71 1.11 9.87
C THR A 71 5.32 1.69 9.65
N ALA A 72 5.08 2.38 8.54
CA ALA A 72 3.74 2.84 8.16
C ALA A 72 3.23 2.04 6.96
N TYR A 73 1.91 1.86 6.88
CA TYR A 73 1.27 1.23 5.73
C TYR A 73 0.48 2.23 4.91
N PHE A 74 0.48 2.07 3.60
CA PHE A 74 -0.57 2.67 2.78
C PHE A 74 -1.15 1.65 1.81
N ILE A 75 -2.47 1.73 1.65
CA ILE A 75 -3.26 0.75 0.94
C ILE A 75 -4.05 1.45 -0.14
N VAL A 76 -3.99 0.89 -1.34
CA VAL A 76 -4.75 1.37 -2.48
C VAL A 76 -5.76 0.30 -2.91
N CYS A 77 -7.05 0.59 -2.83
CA CYS A 77 -8.08 -0.34 -3.28
C CYS A 77 -9.30 0.38 -3.86
N LEU A 78 -10.08 -0.34 -4.68
CA LEU A 78 -11.26 0.21 -5.34
C LEU A 78 -12.38 0.52 -4.33
N THR A 79 -12.48 -0.24 -3.23
CA THR A 79 -13.44 0.02 -2.14
C THR A 79 -13.31 1.43 -1.57
N MET A 80 -12.11 2.01 -1.57
CA MET A 80 -11.87 3.38 -1.11
C MET A 80 -12.28 4.46 -2.12
N LYS A 81 -12.78 4.09 -3.33
CA LYS A 81 -13.40 5.05 -4.27
C LYS A 81 -14.57 5.77 -3.62
N GLU A 82 -15.30 5.08 -2.76
CA GLU A 82 -16.32 5.66 -1.88
C GLU A 82 -15.77 5.67 -0.45
N ASP A 83 -15.30 6.84 -0.02
CA ASP A 83 -14.64 7.00 1.27
C ASP A 83 -15.64 7.14 2.43
N THR A 84 -16.32 6.03 2.74
CA THR A 84 -17.29 5.95 3.85
C THR A 84 -16.68 5.25 5.07
N ASN A 85 -17.23 5.49 6.26
CA ASN A 85 -16.80 4.80 7.48
C ASN A 85 -16.88 3.27 7.34
N VAL A 86 -17.96 2.76 6.75
CA VAL A 86 -18.16 1.32 6.51
C VAL A 86 -17.06 0.76 5.61
N ASN A 87 -16.71 1.47 4.53
CA ASN A 87 -15.65 1.04 3.62
C ASN A 87 -14.27 1.11 4.30
N ARG A 88 -13.99 2.16 5.09
CA ARG A 88 -12.76 2.27 5.88
C ARG A 88 -12.62 1.13 6.88
N GLU A 89 -13.67 0.82 7.64
CA GLU A 89 -13.69 -0.28 8.61
C GLU A 89 -13.47 -1.63 7.90
N THR A 90 -14.15 -1.84 6.76
CA THR A 90 -14.00 -3.05 5.95
C THR A 90 -12.55 -3.22 5.47
N VAL A 91 -11.96 -2.19 4.86
CA VAL A 91 -10.58 -2.24 4.36
C VAL A 91 -9.59 -2.38 5.50
N SER A 92 -9.82 -1.71 6.63
CA SER A 92 -9.01 -1.82 7.84
C SER A 92 -9.00 -3.26 8.38
N SER A 93 -10.13 -3.97 8.35
CA SER A 93 -10.19 -5.37 8.80
C SER A 93 -9.29 -6.30 7.97
N TRP A 94 -9.10 -6.00 6.68
CA TRP A 94 -8.24 -6.77 5.78
C TRP A 94 -6.75 -6.62 6.04
N LEU A 95 -6.36 -5.61 6.84
CA LEU A 95 -4.97 -5.40 7.25
C LEU A 95 -4.60 -6.17 8.51
N GLN A 96 -5.56 -6.82 9.17
CA GLN A 96 -5.28 -7.57 10.39
C GLN A 96 -4.11 -8.57 10.24
N PRO A 97 -4.03 -9.38 9.17
CA PRO A 97 -2.90 -10.29 8.99
C PRO A 97 -1.54 -9.57 8.88
N ALA A 98 -1.51 -8.36 8.32
CA ALA A 98 -0.30 -7.56 8.24
C ALA A 98 0.10 -6.98 9.61
N ARG A 99 -0.90 -6.52 10.39
CA ARG A 99 -0.72 -6.02 11.75
C ARG A 99 -0.23 -7.11 12.71
N ASP A 100 -0.69 -8.34 12.52
CA ASP A 100 -0.25 -9.50 13.31
C ASP A 100 1.25 -9.81 13.08
N LEU A 101 1.78 -9.46 11.90
CA LEU A 101 3.21 -9.57 11.61
C LEU A 101 3.99 -8.39 12.19
N VAL A 102 3.59 -7.17 11.84
CA VAL A 102 4.22 -5.91 12.26
C VAL A 102 3.14 -4.86 12.46
N GLN A 103 3.07 -4.31 13.67
CA GLN A 103 2.14 -3.22 13.99
C GLN A 103 2.66 -1.91 13.39
N PRO A 104 1.86 -1.23 12.55
CA PRO A 104 2.30 0.02 11.94
C PRO A 104 2.14 1.20 12.91
N VAL A 105 2.98 2.22 12.75
CA VAL A 105 2.82 3.52 13.43
C VAL A 105 1.65 4.34 12.86
N GLY A 106 1.15 3.96 11.69
CA GLY A 106 -0.06 4.51 11.10
C GLY A 106 -0.36 3.95 9.71
N GLU A 107 -1.59 4.17 9.26
CA GLU A 107 -2.13 3.56 8.05
C GLU A 107 -2.86 4.59 7.19
N GLY A 108 -2.57 4.59 5.89
CA GLY A 108 -3.27 5.39 4.90
C GLY A 108 -4.13 4.51 3.99
N LEU A 109 -5.44 4.77 3.92
CA LEU A 109 -6.37 4.04 3.06
C LEU A 109 -6.81 4.97 1.93
N PHE A 110 -6.54 4.58 0.68
CA PHE A 110 -6.75 5.46 -0.47
C PHE A 110 -7.39 4.73 -1.65
N ALA A 111 -8.15 5.48 -2.44
CA ALA A 111 -8.54 5.06 -3.77
C ALA A 111 -7.35 5.11 -4.74
N GLY A 112 -7.43 4.31 -5.80
CA GLY A 112 -6.38 4.20 -6.82
C GLY A 112 -6.83 4.61 -8.21
N VAL A 113 -6.02 4.22 -9.19
CA VAL A 113 -6.38 4.32 -10.60
C VAL A 113 -6.98 2.98 -11.04
N LEU A 114 -8.20 3.01 -11.57
CA LEU A 114 -8.81 1.89 -12.26
C LEU A 114 -8.57 2.05 -13.75
N ASP A 115 -7.72 1.19 -14.30
CA ASP A 115 -7.35 1.13 -15.71
C ASP A 115 -7.54 -0.31 -16.20
N PHE A 116 -8.59 -0.50 -16.99
CA PHE A 116 -9.02 -1.79 -17.51
C PHE A 116 -8.01 -2.43 -18.46
N ASN A 117 -7.12 -1.64 -19.07
CA ASN A 117 -6.04 -2.15 -19.92
C ASN A 117 -4.90 -2.76 -19.09
N LYS A 118 -4.83 -2.44 -17.80
CA LYS A 118 -3.84 -2.98 -16.86
C LYS A 118 -4.38 -4.15 -16.02
N LEU A 119 -5.65 -4.50 -16.16
CA LEU A 119 -6.26 -5.63 -15.46
C LEU A 119 -5.99 -6.95 -16.18
N SER A 120 -5.97 -8.05 -15.44
CA SER A 120 -6.04 -9.37 -16.05
C SER A 120 -7.42 -9.56 -16.71
N PRO A 121 -7.55 -10.43 -17.73
CA PRO A 121 -8.83 -10.64 -18.42
C PRO A 121 -9.99 -11.01 -17.49
N LEU A 122 -9.71 -11.82 -16.46
CA LEU A 122 -10.69 -12.18 -15.44
C LEU A 122 -11.15 -10.95 -14.63
N TYR A 123 -10.22 -10.12 -14.18
CA TYR A 123 -10.55 -8.91 -13.40
C TYR A 123 -11.27 -7.88 -14.25
N HIS A 124 -10.85 -7.73 -15.50
CA HIS A 124 -11.54 -6.89 -16.47
C HIS A 124 -13.01 -7.28 -16.61
N LEU A 125 -13.31 -8.58 -16.71
CA LEU A 125 -14.68 -9.07 -16.81
C LEU A 125 -15.49 -8.82 -15.52
N ILE A 126 -14.90 -9.04 -14.35
CA ILE A 126 -15.54 -8.77 -13.05
C ILE A 126 -15.88 -7.28 -12.94
N MET A 127 -14.93 -6.38 -13.22
CA MET A 127 -15.16 -4.93 -13.13
C MET A 127 -16.26 -4.46 -14.10
N LYS A 128 -16.29 -5.01 -15.32
CA LYS A 128 -17.40 -4.75 -16.27
C LYS A 128 -18.74 -5.24 -15.75
N GLY A 129 -18.79 -6.44 -15.16
CA GLY A 129 -20.00 -6.99 -14.55
C GLY A 129 -20.53 -6.14 -13.39
N MET A 130 -19.62 -5.56 -12.60
CA MET A 130 -19.93 -4.60 -11.53
C MET A 130 -20.29 -3.20 -12.04
N LYS A 131 -20.26 -2.96 -13.36
CA LYS A 131 -20.47 -1.64 -14.00
C LYS A 131 -19.53 -0.55 -13.48
N GLU A 132 -18.32 -0.94 -13.10
CA GLU A 132 -17.30 0.03 -12.71
C GLU A 132 -16.83 0.86 -13.92
N THR A 133 -16.41 2.09 -13.64
CA THR A 133 -15.88 3.02 -14.64
C THR A 133 -14.38 3.19 -14.44
N GLU A 134 -13.62 3.16 -15.54
CA GLU A 134 -12.21 3.57 -15.49
C GLU A 134 -12.09 5.00 -14.95
N GLY A 135 -11.01 5.28 -14.24
CA GLY A 135 -10.80 6.60 -13.67
C GLY A 135 -9.60 6.65 -12.72
N ASP A 136 -9.13 7.87 -12.50
CA ASP A 136 -8.23 8.20 -11.41
C ASP A 136 -9.05 8.71 -10.24
N TYR A 137 -9.12 7.90 -9.17
CA TYR A 137 -9.90 8.22 -7.98
C TYR A 137 -9.01 8.71 -6.83
N ARG A 138 -7.71 8.92 -7.07
CA ARG A 138 -6.78 9.34 -6.02
C ARG A 138 -7.11 10.75 -5.54
N ASP A 139 -7.35 10.89 -4.24
CA ASP A 139 -7.36 12.18 -3.58
C ASP A 139 -5.93 12.55 -3.17
N TRP A 140 -5.28 13.38 -3.99
CA TRP A 140 -3.93 13.88 -3.71
C TRP A 140 -3.85 14.78 -2.49
N GLY A 141 -4.95 15.45 -2.11
CA GLY A 141 -5.03 16.23 -0.88
C GLY A 141 -4.95 15.31 0.33
N ALA A 142 -5.77 14.26 0.37
CA ALA A 142 -5.77 13.27 1.43
C ALA A 142 -4.43 12.53 1.55
N ILE A 143 -3.83 12.13 0.43
CA ILE A 143 -2.50 11.48 0.42
C ILE A 143 -1.44 12.40 1.04
N ARG A 144 -1.43 13.69 0.66
CA ARG A 144 -0.47 14.67 1.23
C ARG A 144 -0.73 14.92 2.71
N ALA A 145 -1.99 15.06 3.11
CA ALA A 145 -2.38 15.26 4.51
C ALA A 145 -1.89 14.10 5.38
N TRP A 146 -2.18 12.86 4.97
CA TRP A 146 -1.69 11.66 5.66
C TRP A 146 -0.16 11.59 5.69
N THR A 147 0.51 11.93 4.59
CA THR A 147 1.98 11.94 4.54
C THR A 147 2.56 12.93 5.54
N SER A 148 1.97 14.13 5.68
CA SER A 148 2.37 15.12 6.67
C SER A 148 2.05 14.69 8.10
N GLU A 149 0.95 13.99 8.31
CA GLU A 149 0.53 13.45 9.62
C GLU A 149 1.46 12.34 10.11
N ILE A 150 1.82 11.40 9.24
CA ILE A 150 2.60 10.21 9.63
C ILE A 150 4.10 10.50 9.74
N GLN A 151 4.58 11.55 9.06
CA GLN A 151 6.00 11.85 8.98
C GLN A 151 6.70 11.98 10.35
N PRO A 152 6.17 12.72 11.34
CA PRO A 152 6.81 12.84 12.63
C PRO A 152 7.04 11.48 13.31
N ALA A 153 6.09 10.54 13.19
CA ALA A 153 6.21 9.20 13.74
C ALA A 153 7.27 8.32 13.04
N LEU A 154 7.69 8.70 11.82
CA LEU A 154 8.74 8.00 11.08
C LEU A 154 10.12 8.61 11.33
N ILE A 155 10.21 9.93 11.53
CA ILE A 155 11.49 10.66 11.67
C ILE A 155 11.91 10.79 13.12
N TYR A 156 10.98 11.11 14.02
CA TYR A 156 11.24 11.36 15.43
C TYR A 156 10.72 10.15 16.22
N HIS A 157 11.55 9.11 16.29
CA HIS A 157 11.34 7.95 17.13
C HIS A 157 12.55 7.83 18.06
N ASP A 158 12.29 7.70 19.37
CA ASP A 158 13.28 7.56 20.44
C ASP A 158 13.72 6.09 20.62
#